data_AF-K1RXE6-F1
#
_entry.id   AF-K1RXE6-F1
#
_cell.length_a   1.000
_cell.length_b   1.000
_cell.length_c   1.000
_cell.angle_alpha   90.00
_cell.angle_beta   90.00
_cell.angle_gamma   90.00
#
_symmetry.space_group_name_H-M   'P 1'
#
loop_
_entity.id
_entity.type
_entity.pdbx_description
1 polymer ?
#
loop_
_entity_poly.entity_id
_entity_poly.type
_entity_poly.pdbx_seq_one_letter_code
_entity_poly.pdbx_strand_id
1 'polypeptide(L)'
;MDKLLTVVIPSYNVEKFLNQTLDSFVCDEAVMKKFEVIVVDDGSKDNTAKIGKEYADKYPDTFRVISKENGGHGSTINCGIR
;
A
#
# COMPACT_ATOMS: atom_id res chain seq x y z
N MET A 1 -18.47 0.66 2.91
CA MET A 1 -18.58 -0.52 3.78
C MET A 1 -17.45 -0.39 4.79
N ASP A 2 -17.74 -0.42 6.08
CA ASP A 2 -16.72 -0.14 7.10
C ASP A 2 -15.65 -1.23 7.06
N LYS A 3 -14.40 -0.82 6.83
CA LYS A 3 -13.22 -1.70 6.92
C LYS A 3 -12.95 -1.96 8.41
N LEU A 4 -12.65 -3.21 8.77
CA LEU A 4 -12.30 -3.61 10.13
C LEU A 4 -10.84 -3.34 10.47
N LEU A 5 -9.97 -3.31 9.45
CA LEU A 5 -8.53 -3.14 9.59
C LEU A 5 -7.99 -2.32 8.41
N THR A 6 -7.13 -1.36 8.73
CA THR A 6 -6.34 -0.60 7.75
C THR A 6 -4.87 -0.92 8.01
N VAL A 7 -4.18 -1.38 6.97
CA VAL A 7 -2.74 -1.70 7.03
C VAL A 7 -1.98 -0.65 6.24
N VAL A 8 -1.18 0.16 6.92
CA VAL A 8 -0.33 1.17 6.28
C VAL A 8 1.06 0.58 6.01
N ILE A 9 1.51 0.62 4.76
CA ILE A 9 2.82 0.11 4.33
C ILE A 9 3.69 1.29 3.86
N PRO A 10 4.51 1.88 4.74
CA PRO A 10 5.45 2.92 4.35
C PRO A 10 6.55 2.34 3.45
N SER A 11 6.74 2.92 2.28
CA SER A 11 7.57 2.35 1.22
C SER A 11 8.53 3.40 0.64
N TYR A 12 9.81 3.05 0.52
CA TYR A 12 10.82 3.86 -0.16
C TYR A 12 11.92 2.98 -0.76
N ASN A 13 12.00 2.90 -2.08
CA ASN A 13 12.95 2.08 -2.82
C ASN A 13 12.96 0.57 -2.41
N VAL A 14 11.78 -0.05 -2.36
CA VAL A 14 11.56 -1.43 -1.89
C VAL A 14 11.00 -2.34 -2.99
N GLU A 15 11.24 -2.04 -4.27
CA GLU A 15 10.66 -2.79 -5.40
C GLU A 15 10.90 -4.31 -5.32
N LYS A 16 12.03 -4.73 -4.73
CA LYS A 16 12.43 -6.14 -4.60
C LYS A 16 11.54 -6.94 -3.65
N PHE A 17 10.84 -6.28 -2.73
CA PHE A 17 10.08 -6.91 -1.66
C PHE A 17 8.59 -6.58 -1.69
N LEU A 18 8.22 -5.50 -2.39
CA LEU A 18 6.85 -5.00 -2.33
C LEU A 18 5.85 -6.02 -2.90
N ASN A 19 6.15 -6.69 -4.02
CA ASN A 19 5.27 -7.74 -4.57
C ASN A 19 4.99 -8.85 -3.54
N GLN A 20 6.03 -9.41 -2.94
CA GLN A 20 5.89 -10.45 -1.91
C GLN A 20 5.02 -9.98 -0.74
N THR A 21 5.20 -8.72 -0.33
CA THR A 21 4.42 -8.13 0.76
C THR A 21 2.95 -8.00 0.37
N LEU A 22 2.65 -7.44 -0.80
CA LEU A 22 1.26 -7.22 -1.24
C LEU A 22 0.54 -8.52 -1.59
N ASP A 23 1.24 -9.49 -2.20
CA ASP A 23 0.71 -10.83 -2.47
C ASP A 23 0.24 -11.54 -1.20
N SER A 24 0.89 -11.30 -0.06
CA SER A 24 0.50 -11.90 1.22
C SER A 24 -0.88 -11.45 1.73
N PHE A 25 -1.41 -10.34 1.21
CA PHE A 25 -2.75 -9.86 1.50
C PHE A 25 -3.81 -10.36 0.51
N VAL A 26 -3.39 -10.95 -0.62
CA VAL A 26 -4.33 -11.49 -1.62
C VAL A 26 -4.83 -12.84 -1.15
N CYS A 27 -6.10 -12.89 -0.75
CA CYS A 27 -6.73 -14.08 -0.19
C CYS A 27 -8.21 -14.15 -0.60
N ASP A 28 -9.06 -14.83 0.18
CA ASP A 28 -10.49 -14.93 -0.09
C ASP A 28 -11.16 -13.55 -0.17
N GLU A 29 -12.02 -13.35 -1.18
CA GLU A 29 -12.65 -12.06 -1.47
C GLU A 29 -13.50 -11.54 -0.30
N ALA A 30 -14.17 -12.42 0.45
CA ALA A 30 -14.97 -12.03 1.61
C ALA A 30 -14.10 -11.54 2.78
N VAL A 31 -12.83 -11.98 2.86
CA VAL A 31 -11.84 -11.48 3.81
C VAL A 31 -11.24 -10.16 3.34
N MET A 32 -10.85 -10.07 2.06
CA MET A 32 -10.31 -8.83 1.47
C MET A 32 -11.27 -7.65 1.58
N LYS A 33 -12.59 -7.90 1.49
CA LYS A 33 -13.60 -6.85 1.72
C LYS A 33 -13.55 -6.23 3.12
N LYS A 34 -13.02 -6.93 4.12
CA LYS A 34 -12.97 -6.50 5.53
C LYS A 34 -11.75 -5.66 5.89
N PHE A 35 -10.76 -5.54 5.01
CA PHE A 35 -9.59 -4.70 5.28
C PHE A 35 -9.21 -3.85 4.07
N GLU A 36 -8.33 -2.89 4.30
CA GLU A 36 -7.65 -2.13 3.24
C GLU A 36 -6.15 -2.10 3.51
N VAL A 37 -5.39 -2.00 2.43
CA VAL A 37 -3.93 -1.88 2.43
C VAL A 37 -3.57 -0.57 1.74
N ILE A 38 -2.95 0.34 2.48
CA ILE A 38 -2.51 1.64 1.99
C ILE A 38 -0.99 1.60 1.83
N VAL A 39 -0.53 1.51 0.59
CA VAL A 39 0.89 1.68 0.26
C VAL A 39 1.17 3.17 0.19
N VAL A 40 2.07 3.66 1.05
CA VAL A 40 2.50 5.06 1.01
C VAL A 40 3.90 5.10 0.46
N ASP A 41 4.04 5.57 -0.78
CA ASP A 41 5.32 5.74 -1.47
C ASP A 41 5.93 7.11 -1.12
N ASP A 42 7.11 7.08 -0.49
CA ASP A 42 7.84 8.26 -0.01
C ASP A 42 8.80 8.82 -1.07
N GLY A 43 8.32 8.92 -2.32
CA GLY A 43 9.06 9.47 -3.44
C GLY A 43 10.16 8.53 -3.94
N SER A 44 9.84 7.24 -4.08
CA SER A 44 10.81 6.25 -4.57
C SER A 44 11.29 6.58 -5.98
N LYS A 45 12.51 6.16 -6.29
CA LYS A 45 13.15 6.30 -7.61
C LYS A 45 13.22 4.99 -8.38
N ASP A 46 12.74 3.91 -7.78
CA ASP A 46 12.62 2.58 -8.36
C ASP A 46 11.15 2.28 -8.74
N ASN A 47 10.80 1.02 -8.99
CA ASN A 47 9.45 0.65 -9.40
C ASN A 47 8.44 0.54 -8.23
N THR A 48 8.78 0.95 -7.00
CA THR A 48 7.91 0.84 -5.81
C THR A 48 6.51 1.43 -6.06
N ALA A 49 6.44 2.67 -6.56
CA ALA A 49 5.16 3.34 -6.84
C ALA A 49 4.34 2.61 -7.92
N LYS A 50 5.02 2.10 -8.95
CA LYS A 50 4.40 1.37 -10.05
C LYS A 50 3.79 0.06 -9.56
N ILE A 51 4.54 -0.72 -8.77
CA ILE A 51 4.06 -1.97 -8.18
C ILE A 51 2.82 -1.70 -7.33
N GLY A 52 2.85 -0.72 -6.41
CA GLY A 52 1.68 -0.39 -5.60
C GLY A 52 0.44 -0.08 -6.46
N LYS A 53 0.64 0.67 -7.56
CA LYS A 53 -0.45 1.05 -8.47
C LYS A 53 -1.05 -0.18 -9.18
N GLU A 54 -0.24 -1.13 -9.61
CA GLU A 54 -0.71 -2.37 -10.24
C GLU A 54 -1.66 -3.16 -9.31
N TYR A 55 -1.39 -3.19 -8.00
CA TYR A 55 -2.29 -3.83 -7.03
C TYR A 55 -3.58 -3.03 -6.80
N ALA A 56 -3.49 -1.69 -6.75
CA ALA A 56 -4.67 -0.83 -6.65
C ALA A 56 -5.59 -0.96 -7.89
N ASP A 57 -5.01 -1.08 -9.08
CA ASP A 57 -5.76 -1.29 -10.32
C ASP A 57 -6.41 -2.69 -10.36
N LYS A 58 -5.70 -3.72 -9.86
CA LYS A 58 -6.19 -5.11 -9.83
C LYS A 58 -7.23 -5.38 -8.74
N TYR A 59 -7.11 -4.70 -7.60
CA TYR A 59 -7.92 -4.92 -6.39
C TYR A 59 -8.36 -3.58 -5.77
N PRO A 60 -9.16 -2.76 -6.49
CA PRO A 60 -9.44 -1.37 -6.14
C PRO A 60 -10.19 -1.18 -4.81
N ASP A 61 -10.94 -2.19 -4.36
CA ASP A 61 -11.65 -2.15 -3.07
C ASP A 61 -10.75 -2.51 -1.87
N THR A 62 -9.52 -2.98 -2.11
CA THR A 62 -8.61 -3.48 -1.06
C THR A 62 -7.30 -2.71 -0.99
N PHE A 63 -6.73 -2.30 -2.14
CA PHE A 63 -5.43 -1.63 -2.16
C PHE A 63 -5.57 -0.17 -2.60
N ARG A 64 -4.85 0.72 -1.92
CA ARG A 64 -4.74 2.14 -2.26
C ARG A 64 -3.28 2.55 -2.23
N VAL A 65 -2.91 3.48 -3.10
CA VAL A 65 -1.56 4.07 -3.14
C VAL A 65 -1.65 5.55 -2.83
N ILE A 66 -0.76 6.03 -1.97
CA ILE A 66 -0.52 7.44 -1.75
C ILE A 66 0.95 7.70 -2.09
N SER A 67 1.20 8.54 -3.09
CA SER A 67 2.55 9.00 -3.43
C SER A 67 2.76 10.41 -2.88
N LYS A 68 3.90 10.62 -2.23
CA LYS A 68 4.30 11.92 -1.68
C LYS A 68 5.78 12.18 -1.95
N GLU A 69 6.19 13.44 -1.83
CA GLU A 69 7.62 13.79 -1.80
C GLU A 69 8.29 13.16 -0.57
N ASN A 70 9.57 12.78 -0.68
CA ASN A 70 10.31 12.13 0.41
C ASN A 70 10.31 12.98 1.70
N GLY A 71 9.81 12.42 2.79
CA GLY A 71 9.75 13.08 4.10
C GLY A 71 10.17 12.19 5.26
N GLY A 72 10.68 10.98 4.96
CA GLY A 72 11.14 10.02 5.94
C GLY A 72 10.01 9.19 6.55
N HIS A 73 10.40 8.08 7.18
CA HIS A 73 9.52 7.00 7.61
C HIS A 73 8.31 7.44 8.45
N GLY A 74 8.52 8.32 9.42
CA GLY A 74 7.43 8.83 10.27
C GLY A 74 6.41 9.68 9.51
N SER A 75 6.87 10.46 8.53
CA SER A 75 5.97 11.22 7.64
C SER A 75 5.11 10.28 6.81
N THR A 76 5.70 9.18 6.33
CA THR A 76 5.02 8.16 5.52
C THR A 76 3.94 7.43 6.32
N ILE A 77 4.24 7.03 7.56
CA ILE A 77 3.24 6.42 8.47
C ILE A 77 2.09 7.39 8.73
N ASN A 78 2.40 8.64 9.12
CA ASN A 78 1.39 9.65 9.43
C ASN A 78 0.50 9.98 8.23
N CYS A 79 1.02 9.87 7.01
CA CYS A 79 0.26 10.08 5.79
C CYS A 79 -0.81 9.00 5.57
N GLY A 80 -0.58 7.77 6.03
CA GLY A 80 -1.53 6.66 5.88
C GLY A 80 -2.56 6.55 7.01
N ILE A 81 -2.31 7.19 8.17
CA ILE A 81 -3.22 7.16 9.33
C ILE A 81 -4.24 8.31 9.29
N ARG A 82 -3.94 9.39 8.56
CA ARG A 82 -4.77 10.59 8.48
C ARG A 82 -5.96 10.45 7.55
#